data_AF-A0A944XCS9-F1
#
_entry.id   AF-A0A944XCS9-F1
#
_cell.length_a   1.000
_cell.length_b   1.000
_cell.length_c   1.000
_cell.angle_alpha   90.00
_cell.angle_beta   90.00
_cell.angle_gamma   90.00
#
_symmetry.space_group_name_H-M   'P 1'
#
loop_
_entity.id
_entity.type
_entity.pdbx_description
1 polymer ?
#
loop_
_entity_poly.entity_id
_entity_poly.type
_entity_poly.pdbx_seq_one_letter_code
_entity_poly.pdbx_strand_id
1 'polypeptide(L)' 'DPNVRRLQDDISERLGAAVTLQQGSKGRGKIVIQYNSLDELDGIIAHIQ' A
#
# COMPACT_ATOMS: atom_id res chain seq x y z
N ASP A 1 0.90 14.54 -2.81
CA ASP A 1 0.97 14.84 -1.37
C ASP A 1 2.18 14.13 -0.76
N PRO A 2 3.10 14.81 -0.09
CA PRO A 2 4.31 14.18 0.48
C PRO A 2 4.01 13.08 1.52
N ASN A 3 2.84 13.13 2.17
CA ASN A 3 2.41 12.11 3.12
C ASN A 3 2.08 10.77 2.45
N VAL A 4 1.45 10.81 1.29
CA VAL A 4 1.06 9.62 0.52
C VAL A 4 2.28 8.84 0.02
N ARG A 5 3.32 9.56 -0.40
CA ARG A 5 4.56 8.95 -0.90
C ARG A 5 5.31 8.22 0.22
N ARG A 6 5.43 8.85 1.39
CA ARG A 6 6.00 8.20 2.58
C ARG A 6 5.22 6.97 3.00
N LEU A 7 3.89 7.05 3.01
CA LEU A 7 3.04 5.91 3.35
C LEU A 7 3.19 4.78 2.33
N GLN A 8 3.30 5.10 1.04
CA GLN A 8 3.56 4.13 0.00
C GLN A 8 4.91 3.43 0.19
N ASP A 9 5.97 4.20 0.48
CA ASP A 9 7.32 3.67 0.69
C ASP A 9 7.37 2.78 1.95
N ASP A 10 6.83 3.24 3.08
CA ASP A 10 6.77 2.47 4.34
C ASP A 10 6.00 1.15 4.17
N ILE A 11 4.84 1.20 3.50
CA ILE A 11 4.02 0.01 3.28
C ILE A 11 4.72 -0.94 2.29
N SER A 12 5.36 -0.40 1.25
CA SER A 12 6.11 -1.21 0.28
C SER A 12 7.31 -1.91 0.93
N GLU A 13 8.03 -1.22 1.81
CA GLU A 13 9.20 -1.74 2.51
C GLU A 13 8.81 -2.79 3.58
N ARG A 14 7.71 -2.56 4.31
CA ARG A 14 7.19 -3.52 5.30
C ARG A 14 6.60 -4.78 4.68
N LEU A 15 5.97 -4.66 3.52
CA LEU A 15 5.25 -5.77 2.88
C LEU A 15 6.08 -6.47 1.79
N GLY A 16 7.22 -5.90 1.38
CA GLY A 16 7.99 -6.40 0.24
C GLY A 16 7.24 -6.29 -1.09
N ALA A 17 6.15 -5.53 -1.13
CA ALA A 17 5.17 -5.53 -2.19
C ALA A 17 5.12 -4.16 -2.89
N ALA A 18 4.88 -4.14 -4.20
CA ALA A 18 4.77 -2.88 -4.94
C ALA A 18 3.42 -2.22 -4.65
N VAL A 19 3.44 -1.13 -3.88
CA VAL A 19 2.25 -0.36 -3.53
C VAL A 19 2.16 0.89 -4.40
N THR A 20 0.96 1.18 -4.90
CA THR A 20 0.65 2.40 -5.64
C THR A 20 -0.53 3.09 -4.97
N LEU A 21 -0.32 4.32 -4.50
CA LEU A 21 -1.42 5.17 -4.05
C LEU A 21 -1.87 6.10 -5.17
N GLN A 22 -3.14 5.98 -5.54
CA GLN A 22 -3.82 6.89 -6.44
C GLN A 22 -4.72 7.82 -5.64
N GLN A 23 -4.30 9.08 -5.51
CA GLN A 23 -5.09 10.10 -4.84
C GLN A 23 -5.95 10.82 -5.89
N GLY A 24 -7.28 10.64 -5.82
CA GLY A 24 -8.24 11.33 -6.66
C GLY A 24 -8.71 12.66 -6.08
N SER A 25 -9.45 13.42 -6.88
CA SER A 25 -10.03 14.69 -6.46
C SER A 25 -11.13 14.49 -5.40
N LYS A 26 -11.17 15.38 -4.40
CA LYS A 26 -12.10 15.39 -3.25
C LYS A 26 -11.90 14.28 -2.20
N GLY A 27 -10.65 14.01 -1.80
CA GLY A 27 -10.36 13.11 -0.67
C GLY A 27 -10.63 11.63 -0.92
N ARG A 28 -10.99 11.24 -2.15
CA ARG A 28 -11.10 9.84 -2.56
C ARG A 28 -9.73 9.34 -2.98
N GLY A 29 -9.19 8.36 -2.26
CA GLY A 29 -7.97 7.65 -2.62
C GLY A 29 -8.28 6.20 -2.98
N LYS A 30 -7.49 5.64 -3.90
CA LYS A 30 -7.43 4.21 -4.17
C LYS A 30 -6.02 3.74 -3.88
N ILE A 31 -5.90 2.64 -3.14
CA ILE A 31 -4.62 1.96 -2.91
C ILE A 31 -4.64 0.70 -3.77
N VAL A 32 -3.61 0.51 -4.58
CA VAL A 32 -3.40 -0.71 -5.37
C VAL A 32 -2.14 -1.36 -4.86
N ILE A 33 -2.25 -2.60 -4.41
CA ILE A 33 -1.13 -3.36 -3.87
C ILE A 33 -0.92 -4.57 -4.77
N GLN A 34 0.29 -4.70 -5.33
CA GLN A 34 0.69 -5.88 -6.10
C GLN A 34 1.46 -6.81 -5.17
N TYR A 35 0.94 -8.03 -5.04
CA TYR A 35 1.57 -9.12 -4.30
C TYR A 35 2.04 -10.19 -5.29
N ASN A 36 3.16 -10.84 -4.98
CA ASN A 36 3.70 -11.93 -5.79
C ASN A 36 3.30 -13.30 -5.24
N SER A 37 2.81 -13.36 -3.99
CA SER A 37 2.40 -14.60 -3.32
C SER A 37 1.22 -14.39 -2.36
N LEU A 38 0.51 -15.48 -2.03
CA LEU A 38 -0.54 -15.47 -1.02
C LEU A 38 0.02 -15.17 0.38
N ASP A 39 1.22 -15.68 0.71
CA ASP A 39 1.89 -15.40 1.98
C ASP A 39 2.18 -13.90 2.17
N GLU A 40 2.59 -13.20 1.10
CA GLU A 40 2.74 -11.74 1.14
C GLU A 40 1.40 -11.07 1.40
N LEU A 41 0.33 -11.47 0.71
CA LEU A 41 -1.04 -10.93 0.89
C LEU A 41 -1.51 -11.06 2.34
N ASP A 42 -1.28 -12.22 2.97
CA ASP A 42 -1.61 -12.44 4.39
C ASP A 42 -0.80 -11.51 5.31
N GLY A 43 0.47 -11.27 5.01
CA GLY A 43 1.30 -10.28 5.70
C GLY A 43 0.73 -8.84 5.61
N ILE A 44 0.15 -8.47 4.47
CA ILE A 44 -0.50 -7.17 4.24
C ILE A 44 -1.74 -7.02 5.13
N ILE A 45 -2.59 -8.05 5.12
CA ILE A 45 -3.85 -8.04 5.85
C ILE A 45 -3.60 -7.99 7.36
N ALA A 46 -2.61 -8.75 7.85
CA ALA A 46 -2.24 -8.78 9.27
C ALA A 46 -1.73 -7.42 9.80
N HIS A 47 -1.16 -6.57 8.94
CA HIS A 47 -0.63 -5.26 9.33
C HIS A 47 -1.69 -4.13 9.38
N ILE A 48 -2.89 -4.38 8.84
CA ILE A 48 -3.98 -3.39 8.77
C ILE A 48 -5.00 -3.56 9.91
N GLN A 49 -4.93 -4.67 10.67
CA GLN A 49 -5.78 -4.93 11.85
C GLN A 49 -5.34 -4.18 13.11
#